data_AF-A0A0L0UZ97-F1
#
_entry.id   AF-A0A0L0UZ97-F1
#
_cell.length_a   1.000
_cell.length_b   1.000
_cell.length_c   1.000
_cell.angle_alpha   90.00
_cell.angle_beta   90.00
_cell.angle_gamma   90.00
#
_symmetry.space_group_name_H-M   'P 1'
#
loop_
_entity.id
_entity.type
_entity.pdbx_description
1 polymer ?
#
loop_
_entity_poly.entity_id
_entity_poly.type
_entity_poly.pdbx_seq_one_letter_code
_entity_poly.pdbx_strand_id
1 'polypeptide(L)'
;MSFLGLSLVTWQTLLIIGFPLIYGSLSRIRSVLLFIRNPFKKKGPSSTEEKLSHTRNPHHQVLPPPPPRRYLRPQSFVLGLSLIILVTRYVNHNPAQTNPFKLTKHLLNVPSTTLTSSMERYYRLKGIDQLPYEQERLIKKLNTLESRMLYSTLGPIPFLECSWCRPPSQAKSKGIDHLYFILSRLIFQYGCLLFGIGVLTTGASQANMKRKIWRTRLTLTSILCLVIEGSLLSVLVYIPAIITSLDKRRMTWDTLFFLRSLFFALVLGAAWWSVISEPPKNFLSPTHKLGLSLNSLGVHLDGLVNRLRLTALQRTTIMKDLHYRTQINQFWENVENQSSLASSNPSIKTIKDKMGLGNTTTTTLSDQIQKEEQDDGEDGQARKVSNHQTRDQLRNWIDSVFPDPSFDDPTTTPISL
;
A
#
# COMPACT_ATOMS: atom_id res chain seq x y z
N MET A 1 18.47 32.67 -9.22
CA MET A 1 18.46 31.69 -10.34
C MET A 1 17.41 30.62 -10.06
N SER A 2 16.26 30.73 -10.71
CA SER A 2 15.12 29.81 -10.60
C SER A 2 15.39 28.57 -11.45
N PHE A 3 15.93 27.53 -10.83
CA PHE A 3 16.09 26.23 -11.49
C PHE A 3 14.68 25.62 -11.66
N LEU A 4 14.18 25.54 -12.90
CA LEU A 4 12.88 24.98 -13.31
C LEU A 4 11.61 25.83 -13.09
N GLY A 5 11.69 27.12 -12.77
CA GLY A 5 10.50 27.99 -12.64
C GLY A 5 9.57 27.66 -11.46
N LEU A 6 9.91 26.64 -10.66
CA LEU A 6 9.29 26.37 -9.37
C LEU A 6 9.85 27.35 -8.34
N SER A 7 8.95 28.01 -7.59
CA SER A 7 9.34 28.90 -6.50
C SER A 7 10.25 28.17 -5.50
N LEU A 8 11.15 28.89 -4.85
CA LEU A 8 12.00 28.34 -3.77
C LEU A 8 11.15 27.63 -2.70
N VAL A 9 9.95 28.16 -2.45
CA VAL A 9 8.97 27.61 -1.51
C VAL A 9 8.49 26.24 -1.95
N THR A 10 8.17 26.06 -3.24
CA THR A 10 7.77 24.74 -3.77
C THR A 10 8.88 23.70 -3.68
N TRP A 11 10.14 24.12 -3.86
CA TRP A 11 11.30 23.24 -3.64
C TRP A 11 11.49 22.90 -2.16
N GLN A 12 11.31 23.86 -1.27
CA GLN A 12 11.31 23.63 0.18
C GLN A 12 10.20 22.67 0.59
N THR A 13 8.98 22.81 0.08
CA THR A 13 7.89 21.88 0.42
C THR A 13 8.15 20.48 -0.13
N LEU A 14 8.71 20.36 -1.34
CA LEU A 14 9.09 19.06 -1.91
C LEU A 14 10.22 18.40 -1.11
N LEU A 15 11.20 19.19 -0.65
CA LEU A 15 12.25 18.71 0.23
C LEU A 15 11.69 18.36 1.61
N ILE A 16 10.83 19.17 2.23
CA ILE A 16 10.25 18.87 3.54
C ILE A 16 9.36 17.62 3.51
N ILE A 17 8.70 17.34 2.38
CA ILE A 17 7.90 16.12 2.18
C ILE A 17 8.77 14.92 1.81
N GLY A 18 9.82 15.12 0.99
CA GLY A 18 10.72 14.06 0.52
C GLY A 18 11.84 13.68 1.50
N PHE A 19 12.30 14.61 2.32
CA PHE A 19 13.42 14.44 3.25
C PHE A 19 13.09 13.45 4.38
N PRO A 20 11.89 13.42 5.00
CA PRO A 20 11.52 12.38 5.95
C PRO A 20 11.51 10.98 5.33
N LEU A 21 11.15 10.86 4.04
CA LEU A 21 11.19 9.60 3.29
C LEU A 21 12.63 9.12 3.06
N ILE A 22 13.58 10.04 2.83
CA ILE A 22 14.99 9.72 2.56
C ILE A 22 15.79 9.54 3.88
N TYR A 23 15.63 10.42 4.86
CA TYR A 23 16.40 10.41 6.11
C TYR A 23 16.03 9.24 7.03
N GLY A 24 14.76 8.82 7.04
CA GLY A 24 14.32 7.61 7.72
C GLY A 24 14.95 6.31 7.16
N SER A 25 15.49 6.37 5.93
CA SER A 25 16.17 5.24 5.27
C SER A 25 17.69 5.22 5.53
N LEU A 26 18.32 6.37 5.78
CA LEU A 26 19.78 6.51 5.98
C LEU A 26 20.31 5.77 7.21
N SER A 27 19.56 5.80 8.33
CA SER A 27 19.88 5.01 9.52
C SER A 27 19.92 3.50 9.22
N ARG A 28 19.11 3.03 8.26
CA ARG A 28 19.03 1.62 7.86
C ARG A 28 20.10 1.23 6.83
N ILE A 29 20.54 2.17 5.98
CA ILE A 29 21.65 1.95 5.03
C ILE A 29 22.91 1.51 5.78
N ARG A 30 23.20 2.07 6.96
CA ARG A 30 24.35 1.66 7.80
C ARG A 30 24.25 0.19 8.26
N SER A 31 23.06 -0.27 8.64
CA SER A 31 22.83 -1.67 9.05
C SER A 31 22.94 -2.66 7.89
N VAL A 32 22.57 -2.25 6.68
CA VAL A 32 22.64 -3.10 5.47
C VAL A 32 24.06 -3.12 4.90
N LEU A 33 24.80 -2.01 4.94
CA LEU A 33 26.23 -1.97 4.55
C LEU A 33 27.07 -2.90 5.43
N LEU A 34 26.74 -3.01 6.72
CA LEU A 34 27.36 -3.99 7.62
C LEU A 34 27.00 -5.45 7.27
N PHE A 35 25.81 -5.70 6.72
CA PHE A 35 25.39 -7.03 6.27
C PHE A 35 26.05 -7.46 4.96
N ILE A 36 26.16 -6.53 3.99
CA ILE A 36 26.88 -6.77 2.71
C ILE A 36 28.37 -6.96 2.94
N ARG A 37 28.94 -6.35 3.98
CA ARG A 37 30.37 -6.49 4.32
C ARG A 37 30.72 -7.87 4.88
N ASN A 38 29.77 -8.62 5.44
CA ASN A 38 30.00 -9.96 6.00
C ASN A 38 28.88 -10.98 5.64
N PRO A 39 28.67 -11.31 4.35
CA PRO A 39 27.59 -12.22 3.95
C PRO A 39 27.89 -13.68 4.30
N PHE A 40 29.15 -14.01 4.62
CA PHE A 40 29.61 -15.38 4.87
C PHE A 40 30.50 -15.48 6.10
N LYS A 41 30.03 -15.06 7.29
CA LYS A 41 30.59 -15.64 8.51
C LYS A 41 30.09 -17.09 8.58
N LYS A 42 30.85 -18.02 8.01
CA LYS A 42 30.64 -19.48 8.13
C LYS A 42 30.40 -19.77 9.60
N LYS A 43 29.19 -20.22 9.95
CA LYS A 43 28.97 -20.90 11.22
C LYS A 43 29.91 -22.11 11.21
N GLY A 44 30.97 -22.06 12.01
CA GLY A 44 31.71 -23.27 12.34
C GLY A 44 30.76 -24.29 12.97
N PRO A 45 31.07 -25.59 12.85
CA PRO A 45 30.30 -26.62 13.52
C PRO A 45 30.49 -26.46 15.04
N SER A 46 29.58 -25.76 15.70
CA SER A 46 29.46 -25.82 17.15
C SER A 46 28.87 -27.19 17.49
N SER A 47 29.79 -28.13 17.71
CA SER A 47 29.74 -29.19 18.72
C SER A 47 28.36 -29.50 19.30
N THR A 48 27.85 -30.64 18.87
CA THR A 48 27.25 -31.68 19.69
C THR A 48 27.54 -31.52 21.20
N GLU A 49 26.62 -30.95 21.95
CA GLU A 49 26.46 -31.28 23.37
C GLU A 49 25.06 -30.87 23.83
N GLU A 50 24.55 -31.64 24.80
CA GLU A 50 23.26 -31.48 25.48
C GLU A 50 22.00 -32.08 24.82
N LYS A 51 22.11 -33.39 24.55
CA LYS A 51 21.05 -34.35 24.93
C LYS A 51 20.97 -34.39 26.47
N LEU A 52 19.95 -33.76 27.08
CA LEU A 52 19.13 -34.28 28.19
C LEU A 52 18.30 -33.15 28.81
N SER A 53 17.03 -33.04 28.43
CA SER A 53 15.96 -32.73 29.40
C SER A 53 14.62 -33.01 28.75
N HIS A 54 14.01 -34.05 29.29
CA HIS A 54 12.75 -34.64 28.92
C HIS A 54 11.56 -33.72 29.27
N THR A 55 10.50 -33.87 28.46
CA THR A 55 9.07 -33.72 28.78
C THR A 55 8.56 -32.37 29.27
N ARG A 56 8.08 -31.56 28.32
CA ARG A 56 7.06 -30.51 28.58
C ARG A 56 5.96 -30.54 27.51
N ASN A 57 4.75 -30.87 27.96
CA ASN A 57 3.41 -30.73 27.37
C ASN A 57 3.25 -30.47 25.85
N PRO A 58 2.51 -31.34 25.12
CA PRO A 58 2.16 -31.14 23.72
C PRO A 58 0.89 -30.29 23.61
N HIS A 59 0.96 -28.99 23.88
CA HIS A 59 -0.13 -28.07 23.52
C HIS A 59 0.33 -26.70 23.01
N HIS A 60 1.61 -26.58 22.65
CA HIS A 60 2.06 -25.38 21.95
C HIS A 60 1.59 -25.41 20.49
N GLN A 61 0.64 -24.50 20.21
CA GLN A 61 0.26 -24.01 18.90
C GLN A 61 1.43 -24.13 17.93
N VAL A 62 1.28 -25.04 16.96
CA VAL A 62 2.18 -25.21 15.83
C VAL A 62 2.16 -23.89 15.05
N LEU A 63 3.12 -23.03 15.36
CA LEU A 63 3.37 -21.83 14.59
C LEU A 63 3.77 -22.31 13.19
N PRO A 64 3.02 -21.96 12.13
CA PRO A 64 3.28 -22.50 10.80
C PRO A 64 4.73 -22.19 10.39
N PRO A 65 5.46 -23.17 9.82
CA PRO A 65 6.86 -22.99 9.48
C PRO A 65 7.01 -21.78 8.54
N PRO A 66 8.00 -20.90 8.78
CA PRO A 66 8.20 -19.74 7.93
C PRO A 66 8.46 -20.21 6.49
N PRO A 67 7.82 -19.60 5.48
CA PRO A 67 7.94 -20.06 4.10
C PRO A 67 9.41 -20.05 3.66
N PRO A 68 9.86 -21.07 2.92
CA PRO A 68 11.26 -21.21 2.53
C PRO A 68 11.74 -20.03 1.67
N ARG A 69 13.01 -19.66 1.87
CA ARG A 69 13.79 -18.58 1.21
C ARG A 69 13.83 -18.57 -0.33
N ARG A 70 13.06 -19.41 -1.03
CA ARG A 70 13.08 -19.53 -2.49
C ARG A 70 12.50 -18.31 -3.23
N TYR A 71 11.72 -17.46 -2.56
CA TYR A 71 11.07 -16.30 -3.18
C TYR A 71 12.00 -15.10 -3.47
N LEU A 72 13.17 -15.01 -2.84
CA LEU A 72 14.08 -13.87 -3.06
C LEU A 72 14.77 -13.93 -4.43
N ARG A 73 15.04 -15.14 -4.95
CA ARG A 73 15.68 -15.35 -6.27
C ARG A 73 14.84 -14.84 -7.44
N PRO A 74 13.57 -15.26 -7.62
CA PRO A 74 12.77 -14.82 -8.76
C PRO A 74 12.50 -13.31 -8.74
N GLN A 75 12.35 -12.69 -7.56
CA GLN A 75 12.14 -11.24 -7.50
C GLN A 75 13.38 -10.45 -7.94
N SER A 76 14.60 -10.90 -7.60
CA SER A 76 15.84 -10.29 -8.12
C SER A 76 15.90 -10.36 -9.65
N PHE A 77 15.51 -11.49 -10.23
CA PHE A 77 15.48 -11.66 -11.68
C PHE A 77 14.48 -10.73 -12.34
N VAL A 78 13.27 -10.59 -11.77
CA VAL A 78 12.25 -9.67 -12.28
C VAL A 78 12.73 -8.21 -12.21
N LEU A 79 13.38 -7.81 -11.11
CA LEU A 79 13.99 -6.48 -11.03
C LEU A 79 15.07 -6.32 -12.11
N GLY A 80 16.02 -7.25 -12.19
CA GLY A 80 17.10 -7.20 -13.17
C GLY A 80 16.57 -7.07 -14.59
N LEU A 81 15.57 -7.88 -14.95
CA LEU A 81 14.89 -7.80 -16.24
C LEU A 81 14.18 -6.45 -16.44
N SER A 82 13.47 -5.94 -15.44
CA SER A 82 12.77 -4.64 -15.53
C SER A 82 13.74 -3.47 -15.71
N LEU A 83 14.89 -3.49 -15.03
CA LEU A 83 15.94 -2.49 -15.16
C LEU A 83 16.63 -2.59 -16.51
N ILE A 84 16.91 -3.81 -16.99
CA ILE A 84 17.46 -4.02 -18.34
C ILE A 84 16.48 -3.47 -19.38
N ILE A 85 15.18 -3.79 -19.30
CA ILE A 85 14.16 -3.26 -20.21
C ILE A 85 14.14 -1.73 -20.14
N LEU A 86 14.20 -1.13 -18.95
CA LEU A 86 14.20 0.32 -18.79
C LEU A 86 15.46 0.96 -19.41
N VAL A 87 16.63 0.37 -19.20
CA VAL A 87 17.91 0.82 -19.76
C VAL A 87 17.93 0.65 -21.28
N THR A 88 17.54 -0.51 -21.80
CA THR A 88 17.44 -0.76 -23.24
C THR A 88 16.45 0.21 -23.89
N ARG A 89 15.31 0.47 -23.25
CA ARG A 89 14.35 1.46 -23.74
C ARG A 89 14.94 2.87 -23.72
N TYR A 90 15.62 3.26 -22.64
CA TYR A 90 16.26 4.56 -22.52
C TYR A 90 17.36 4.76 -23.57
N VAL A 91 18.19 3.74 -23.83
CA VAL A 91 19.28 3.79 -24.82
C VAL A 91 18.73 3.79 -26.24
N ASN A 92 17.86 2.84 -26.58
CA ASN A 92 17.37 2.67 -27.96
C ASN A 92 16.40 3.77 -28.37
N HIS A 93 15.56 4.24 -27.45
CA HIS A 93 14.55 5.26 -27.73
C HIS A 93 14.95 6.62 -27.18
N ASN A 94 16.25 6.89 -26.98
CA ASN A 94 16.70 8.20 -26.51
C ASN A 94 16.37 9.25 -27.58
N PRO A 95 15.31 10.06 -27.37
CA PRO A 95 14.83 10.94 -28.42
C PRO A 95 15.79 12.14 -28.59
N ALA A 96 16.68 12.37 -27.62
CA ALA A 96 17.71 13.40 -27.70
C ALA A 96 18.77 13.10 -28.76
N GLN A 97 18.96 11.82 -29.13
CA GLN A 97 19.93 11.45 -30.17
C GLN A 97 19.39 11.71 -31.59
N THR A 98 18.06 11.72 -31.76
CA THR A 98 17.39 11.90 -33.05
C THR A 98 16.81 13.30 -33.23
N ASN A 99 17.03 14.21 -32.27
CA ASN A 99 16.50 15.56 -32.28
C ASN A 99 17.20 16.45 -33.33
N PRO A 100 16.51 16.93 -34.37
CA PRO A 100 17.12 17.70 -35.47
C PRO A 100 17.76 19.01 -34.99
N PHE A 101 17.15 19.71 -34.02
CA PHE A 101 17.65 21.00 -33.53
C PHE A 101 18.88 20.84 -32.64
N LYS A 102 18.97 19.73 -31.89
CA LYS A 102 20.14 19.43 -31.05
C LYS A 102 21.33 19.00 -31.91
N LEU A 103 21.08 18.20 -32.95
CA LEU A 103 22.10 17.76 -33.90
C LEU A 103 22.69 18.92 -34.69
N THR A 104 21.84 19.82 -35.16
CA THR A 104 22.25 20.99 -35.98
C THR A 104 22.63 22.21 -35.15
N LYS A 105 22.44 22.17 -33.82
CA LYS A 105 22.66 23.28 -32.88
C LYS A 105 21.87 24.55 -33.23
N HIS A 106 20.76 24.42 -33.96
CA HIS A 106 19.92 25.53 -34.38
C HIS A 106 18.84 25.90 -33.36
N LEU A 107 18.40 27.15 -33.40
CA LEU A 107 17.26 27.64 -32.62
C LEU A 107 15.94 27.17 -33.24
N LEU A 108 14.87 27.09 -32.43
CA LEU A 108 13.54 26.68 -32.88
C LEU A 108 12.95 27.57 -34.02
N ASN A 109 13.37 28.84 -34.10
CA ASN A 109 12.86 29.81 -35.07
C ASN A 109 13.47 29.67 -36.48
N VAL A 110 14.38 28.73 -36.70
CA VAL A 110 15.10 28.57 -37.98
C VAL A 110 14.15 28.04 -39.06
N PRO A 111 14.05 28.66 -40.25
CA PRO A 111 13.11 28.24 -41.30
C PRO A 111 13.32 26.78 -41.74
N SER A 112 12.26 26.13 -42.23
CA SER A 112 12.23 24.69 -42.55
C SER A 112 13.22 24.33 -43.66
N THR A 113 13.40 25.21 -44.64
CA THR A 113 14.38 25.06 -45.73
C THR A 113 15.81 25.00 -45.19
N THR A 114 16.17 25.91 -44.29
CA THR A 114 17.50 25.93 -43.65
C THR A 114 17.70 24.75 -42.70
N LEU A 115 16.64 24.30 -42.02
CA LEU A 115 16.71 23.10 -41.18
C LEU A 115 16.99 21.86 -42.03
N THR A 116 16.31 21.72 -43.17
CA THR A 116 16.50 20.59 -44.08
C THR A 116 17.92 20.55 -44.63
N SER A 117 18.42 21.67 -45.15
CA SER A 117 19.79 21.73 -45.68
C SER A 117 20.86 21.50 -44.60
N SER A 118 20.63 21.98 -43.37
CA SER A 118 21.54 21.72 -42.24
C SER A 118 21.56 20.24 -41.83
N MET A 119 20.40 19.55 -41.89
CA MET A 119 20.28 18.13 -41.59
C MET A 119 20.93 17.27 -42.68
N GLU A 120 20.68 17.57 -43.96
CA GLU A 120 21.35 16.90 -45.08
C GLU A 120 22.87 17.03 -44.97
N ARG A 121 23.38 18.22 -44.64
CA ARG A 121 24.81 18.44 -44.39
C ARG A 121 25.32 17.58 -43.23
N TYR A 122 24.57 17.49 -42.13
CA TYR A 122 24.94 16.67 -40.98
C TYR A 122 25.03 15.17 -41.33
N TYR A 123 24.06 14.64 -42.09
CA TYR A 123 24.05 13.23 -42.49
C TYR A 123 25.09 12.91 -43.56
N ARG A 124 25.33 13.80 -44.52
CA ARG A 124 26.44 13.67 -45.48
C ARG A 124 27.80 13.61 -44.78
N LEU A 125 28.01 14.43 -43.74
CA LEU A 125 29.23 14.37 -42.92
C LEU A 125 29.40 13.03 -42.17
N LYS A 126 28.31 12.30 -41.94
CA LYS A 126 28.33 10.94 -41.38
C LYS A 126 28.45 9.83 -42.44
N GLY A 127 28.60 10.18 -43.72
CA GLY A 127 28.67 9.23 -44.82
C GLY A 127 27.32 8.63 -45.22
N ILE A 128 26.21 9.30 -44.89
CA ILE A 128 24.87 8.90 -45.28
C ILE A 128 24.38 9.90 -46.33
N ASP A 129 24.30 9.46 -47.59
CA ASP A 129 23.96 10.34 -48.72
C ASP A 129 22.49 10.78 -48.74
N GLN A 130 21.61 10.00 -48.11
CA GLN A 130 20.17 10.25 -48.06
C GLN A 130 19.66 10.46 -46.64
N LEU A 131 18.78 11.45 -46.47
CA LEU A 131 18.13 11.69 -45.19
C LEU A 131 17.21 10.50 -44.86
N PRO A 132 17.29 9.92 -43.65
CA PRO A 132 16.41 8.81 -43.28
C PRO A 132 14.93 9.23 -43.35
N TYR A 133 14.08 8.33 -43.86
CA TYR A 133 12.66 8.57 -44.14
C TYR A 133 11.89 9.20 -42.96
N GLU A 134 12.15 8.73 -41.74
CA GLU A 134 11.51 9.26 -40.54
C GLU A 134 11.84 10.74 -40.28
N GLN A 135 13.09 11.14 -40.55
CA GLN A 135 13.51 12.54 -40.39
C GLN A 135 12.90 13.42 -41.48
N GLU A 136 12.83 12.94 -42.72
CA GLU A 136 12.18 13.68 -43.81
C GLU A 136 10.69 13.90 -43.49
N ARG A 137 10.00 12.85 -43.03
CA ARG A 137 8.59 12.92 -42.62
C ARG A 137 8.38 13.89 -41.45
N LEU A 138 9.30 13.89 -40.48
CA LEU A 138 9.26 14.81 -39.34
C LEU A 138 9.44 16.26 -39.80
N ILE A 139 10.44 16.55 -40.63
CA ILE A 139 10.73 17.90 -41.14
C ILE A 139 9.54 18.45 -41.93
N LYS A 140 8.88 17.63 -42.75
CA LYS A 140 7.65 18.02 -43.48
C LYS A 140 6.53 18.47 -42.52
N LYS A 141 6.40 17.82 -41.36
CA LYS A 141 5.40 18.21 -40.33
C LYS A 141 5.83 19.42 -39.48
N LEU A 142 7.12 19.75 -39.44
CA LEU A 142 7.69 20.87 -38.69
C LEU A 142 7.75 22.19 -39.50
N ASN A 143 6.92 22.36 -40.51
CA ASN A 143 6.99 23.53 -41.38
C ASN A 143 6.59 24.83 -40.65
N THR A 144 5.65 24.79 -39.71
CA THR A 144 5.13 25.96 -39.01
C THR A 144 5.84 26.20 -37.66
N LEU A 145 5.91 27.47 -37.23
CA LEU A 145 6.51 27.81 -35.93
C LEU A 145 5.75 27.14 -34.78
N GLU A 146 4.42 27.08 -34.87
CA GLU A 146 3.57 26.43 -33.87
C GLU A 146 3.85 24.93 -33.74
N SER A 147 4.05 24.22 -34.85
CA SER A 147 4.39 22.79 -34.78
C SER A 147 5.77 22.54 -34.18
N ARG A 148 6.73 23.45 -34.39
CA ARG A 148 8.05 23.39 -33.73
C ARG A 148 8.00 23.66 -32.24
N MET A 149 7.18 24.63 -31.82
CA MET A 149 6.93 24.88 -30.40
C MET A 149 6.32 23.64 -29.74
N LEU A 150 5.28 23.07 -30.36
CA LEU A 150 4.63 21.84 -29.88
C LEU A 150 5.60 20.64 -29.86
N TYR A 151 6.49 20.53 -30.84
CA TYR A 151 7.56 19.54 -30.89
C TYR A 151 8.53 19.65 -29.71
N SER A 152 8.90 20.86 -29.30
CA SER A 152 9.80 21.04 -28.15
C SER A 152 9.21 20.58 -26.82
N THR A 153 7.87 20.55 -26.71
CA THR A 153 7.14 20.07 -25.53
C THR A 153 6.81 18.60 -25.57
N LEU A 154 6.31 18.12 -26.72
CA LEU A 154 5.72 16.80 -26.85
C LEU A 154 6.71 15.76 -27.40
N GLY A 155 7.76 16.22 -28.09
CA GLY A 155 8.75 15.39 -28.76
C GLY A 155 8.32 14.85 -30.12
N PRO A 156 9.10 13.94 -30.71
CA PRO A 156 8.90 13.44 -32.09
C PRO A 156 7.77 12.42 -32.23
N ILE A 157 7.55 11.62 -31.19
CA ILE A 157 6.60 10.50 -31.16
C ILE A 157 5.21 10.83 -31.72
N PRO A 158 4.49 11.85 -31.24
CA PRO A 158 3.13 12.13 -31.72
C PRO A 158 3.11 12.58 -33.18
N PHE A 159 4.21 13.15 -33.69
CA PHE A 159 4.30 13.55 -35.10
C PHE A 159 4.55 12.36 -36.03
N LEU A 160 5.25 11.32 -35.56
CA LEU A 160 5.58 10.15 -36.39
C LEU A 160 4.50 9.07 -36.33
N GLU A 161 4.02 8.76 -35.13
CA GLU A 161 3.13 7.62 -34.88
C GLU A 161 1.64 7.97 -34.96
N CYS A 162 1.26 9.22 -34.71
CA CYS A 162 -0.15 9.59 -34.76
C CYS A 162 -0.61 9.81 -36.21
N SER A 163 -1.47 8.89 -36.70
CA SER A 163 -2.06 8.97 -38.04
C SER A 163 -3.23 9.95 -38.13
N TRP A 164 -3.95 10.17 -37.03
CA TRP A 164 -5.17 10.97 -36.95
C TRP A 164 -4.96 12.41 -36.44
N CYS A 165 -3.76 12.72 -35.92
CA CYS A 165 -3.45 14.04 -35.39
C CYS A 165 -3.35 15.06 -36.53
N ARG A 166 -4.18 16.11 -36.48
CA ARG A 166 -4.15 17.20 -37.47
C ARG A 166 -3.03 18.19 -37.18
N PRO A 167 -2.35 18.75 -38.20
CA PRO A 167 -1.32 19.74 -37.98
C PRO A 167 -1.89 20.99 -37.28
N PRO A 168 -1.15 21.60 -36.33
CA PRO A 168 -1.66 22.67 -35.48
C PRO A 168 -2.10 23.91 -36.28
N SER A 169 -1.51 24.15 -37.45
CA SER A 169 -1.83 25.30 -38.30
C SER A 169 -3.21 25.26 -38.97
N GLN A 170 -3.88 24.10 -38.99
CA GLN A 170 -5.17 23.91 -39.69
C GLN A 170 -6.35 23.72 -38.73
N ALA A 171 -6.08 23.44 -37.45
CA ALA A 171 -7.12 23.09 -36.49
C ALA A 171 -7.37 24.25 -35.52
N LYS A 172 -8.65 24.63 -35.34
CA LYS A 172 -9.09 25.47 -34.19
C LYS A 172 -8.68 24.87 -32.83
N SER A 173 -8.45 23.56 -32.80
CA SER A 173 -7.88 22.78 -31.69
C SER A 173 -6.36 23.01 -31.64
N LYS A 174 -5.89 23.80 -30.66
CA LYS A 174 -4.48 24.14 -30.41
C LYS A 174 -3.63 22.92 -29.99
N GLY A 175 -3.48 21.92 -30.87
CA GLY A 175 -2.67 20.73 -30.62
C GLY A 175 -3.22 19.74 -29.60
N ILE A 176 -4.52 19.82 -29.26
CA ILE A 176 -5.17 18.97 -28.26
C ILE A 176 -5.12 17.49 -28.66
N ASP A 177 -5.25 17.19 -29.96
CA ASP A 177 -5.20 15.82 -30.50
C ASP A 177 -3.87 15.13 -30.14
N HIS A 178 -2.76 15.85 -30.28
CA HIS A 178 -1.42 15.35 -29.95
C HIS A 178 -1.25 15.16 -28.44
N LEU A 179 -1.87 16.03 -27.63
CA LEU A 179 -1.88 15.90 -26.17
C LEU A 179 -2.61 14.64 -25.73
N TYR A 180 -3.80 14.34 -26.26
CA TYR A 180 -4.52 13.11 -25.91
C TYR A 180 -3.76 11.84 -26.28
N PHE A 181 -3.12 11.84 -27.45
CA PHE A 181 -2.27 10.72 -27.86
C PHE A 181 -1.13 10.48 -26.85
N ILE A 182 -0.45 11.53 -26.41
CA ILE A 182 0.62 11.42 -25.41
C ILE A 182 0.09 11.06 -24.04
N LEU A 183 -1.04 11.63 -23.61
CA LEU A 183 -1.63 11.35 -22.32
C LEU A 183 -2.02 9.88 -22.20
N SER A 184 -2.62 9.30 -23.25
CA SER A 184 -2.93 7.87 -23.30
C SER A 184 -1.66 7.02 -23.17
N ARG A 185 -0.60 7.36 -23.91
CA ARG A 185 0.70 6.67 -23.81
C ARG A 185 1.35 6.84 -22.43
N LEU A 186 1.18 7.99 -21.79
CA LEU A 186 1.67 8.27 -20.44
C LEU A 186 0.95 7.42 -19.41
N ILE A 187 -0.38 7.37 -19.45
CA ILE A 187 -1.22 6.52 -18.59
C ILE A 187 -0.79 5.06 -18.75
N PHE A 188 -0.56 4.59 -19.98
CA PHE A 188 -0.09 3.24 -20.23
C PHE A 188 1.30 2.97 -19.58
N GLN A 189 2.25 3.89 -19.71
CA GLN A 189 3.58 3.76 -19.09
C GLN A 189 3.51 3.67 -17.56
N TYR A 190 2.73 4.55 -16.92
CA TYR A 190 2.51 4.51 -15.46
C TYR A 190 1.70 3.28 -15.05
N GLY A 191 0.78 2.79 -15.89
CA GLY A 191 0.08 1.53 -15.70
C GLY A 191 1.04 0.34 -15.66
N CYS A 192 2.00 0.27 -16.59
CA CYS A 192 3.06 -0.75 -16.55
C CYS A 192 3.94 -0.63 -15.30
N LEU A 193 4.27 0.59 -14.85
CA LEU A 193 5.01 0.79 -13.61
C LEU A 193 4.23 0.29 -12.39
N LEU A 194 2.95 0.66 -12.27
CA LEU A 194 2.07 0.21 -11.20
C LEU A 194 1.91 -1.31 -11.20
N PHE A 195 1.80 -1.92 -12.39
CA PHE A 195 1.80 -3.37 -12.55
C PHE A 195 3.12 -3.98 -12.06
N GLY A 196 4.27 -3.41 -12.43
CA GLY A 196 5.59 -3.84 -11.96
C GLY A 196 5.72 -3.73 -10.43
N ILE A 197 5.27 -2.64 -9.82
CA ILE A 197 5.19 -2.49 -8.35
C ILE A 197 4.28 -3.57 -7.76
N GLY A 198 3.13 -3.83 -8.39
CA GLY A 198 2.20 -4.89 -8.01
C GLY A 198 2.89 -6.25 -7.98
N VAL A 199 3.52 -6.66 -9.07
CA VAL A 199 4.23 -7.94 -9.22
C VAL A 199 5.38 -8.08 -8.22
N LEU A 200 6.20 -7.04 -8.07
CA LEU A 200 7.32 -7.03 -7.12
C LEU A 200 6.83 -7.12 -5.66
N THR A 201 5.65 -6.57 -5.37
CA THR A 201 5.08 -6.56 -4.02
C THR A 201 4.06 -7.68 -3.75
N THR A 202 3.65 -8.50 -4.74
CA THR A 202 2.57 -9.50 -4.57
C THR A 202 2.85 -10.59 -3.54
N GLY A 203 4.10 -10.84 -3.15
CA GLY A 203 4.43 -11.74 -2.03
C GLY A 203 4.16 -11.17 -0.63
N ALA A 204 3.50 -10.01 -0.52
CA ALA A 204 3.24 -9.26 0.71
C ALA A 204 1.98 -9.67 1.49
N SER A 205 1.27 -10.73 1.09
CA SER A 205 -0.13 -10.96 1.50
C SER A 205 -0.37 -11.21 3.00
N GLN A 206 0.67 -11.27 3.85
CA GLN A 206 0.46 -11.22 5.29
C GLN A 206 0.07 -9.81 5.75
N ALA A 207 -1.18 -9.68 6.19
CA ALA A 207 -1.92 -8.43 6.42
C ALA A 207 -1.25 -7.38 7.35
N ASN A 208 -0.24 -7.76 8.14
CA ASN A 208 0.40 -6.92 9.16
C ASN A 208 1.83 -6.47 8.82
N MET A 209 2.26 -6.55 7.56
CA MET A 209 3.65 -6.25 7.19
C MET A 209 3.85 -4.81 6.69
N LYS A 210 5.00 -4.25 7.06
CA LYS A 210 5.51 -2.93 6.62
C LYS A 210 5.48 -2.78 5.09
N ARG A 211 5.56 -3.89 4.35
CA ARG A 211 5.42 -3.97 2.90
C ARG A 211 4.11 -3.41 2.35
N LYS A 212 2.97 -3.57 3.05
CA LYS A 212 1.67 -3.00 2.62
C LYS A 212 1.74 -1.47 2.55
N ILE A 213 2.38 -0.85 3.56
CA ILE A 213 2.56 0.60 3.65
C ILE A 213 3.46 1.10 2.51
N TRP A 214 4.53 0.37 2.18
CA TRP A 214 5.40 0.72 1.05
C TRP A 214 4.67 0.61 -0.28
N ARG A 215 3.88 -0.45 -0.49
CA ARG A 215 3.05 -0.61 -1.70
C ARG A 215 2.07 0.56 -1.85
N THR A 216 1.33 0.91 -0.79
CA THR A 216 0.38 2.04 -0.83
C THR A 216 1.08 3.37 -1.08
N ARG A 217 2.26 3.59 -0.47
CA ARG A 217 3.04 4.82 -0.70
C ARG A 217 3.59 4.91 -2.12
N LEU A 218 4.21 3.84 -2.64
CA LEU A 218 4.77 3.83 -3.99
C LEU A 218 3.68 3.98 -5.05
N THR A 219 2.54 3.28 -4.89
CA THR A 219 1.40 3.42 -5.80
C THR A 219 0.81 4.84 -5.76
N LEU A 220 0.62 5.42 -4.57
CA LEU A 220 0.14 6.79 -4.44
C LEU A 220 1.11 7.81 -5.05
N THR A 221 2.41 7.67 -4.79
CA THR A 221 3.45 8.54 -5.38
C THR A 221 3.47 8.43 -6.91
N SER A 222 3.36 7.22 -7.47
CA SER A 222 3.28 7.03 -8.92
C SER A 222 2.04 7.68 -9.54
N ILE A 223 0.87 7.56 -8.90
CA ILE A 223 -0.36 8.23 -9.36
C ILE A 223 -0.22 9.75 -9.26
N LEU A 224 0.33 10.27 -8.17
CA LEU A 224 0.58 11.70 -8.00
C LEU A 224 1.51 12.24 -9.09
N CYS A 225 2.61 11.54 -9.38
CA CYS A 225 3.53 11.92 -10.46
C CYS A 225 2.86 11.87 -11.84
N LEU A 226 1.99 10.90 -12.12
CA LEU A 226 1.21 10.86 -13.36
C LEU A 226 0.31 12.11 -13.50
N VAL A 227 -0.39 12.50 -12.43
CA VAL A 227 -1.25 13.69 -12.43
C VAL A 227 -0.43 14.96 -12.59
N ILE A 228 0.68 15.09 -11.86
CA ILE A 228 1.58 16.25 -11.98
C ILE A 228 2.13 16.35 -13.40
N GLU A 229 2.64 15.26 -13.96
CA GLU A 229 3.21 15.26 -15.30
C GLU A 229 2.15 15.51 -16.40
N GLY A 230 0.97 14.90 -16.28
CA GLY A 230 -0.15 15.16 -17.18
C GLY A 230 -0.63 16.61 -17.11
N SER A 231 -0.72 17.18 -15.90
CA SER A 231 -1.09 18.59 -15.71
C SER A 231 -0.03 19.54 -16.27
N LEU A 232 1.26 19.24 -16.05
CA LEU A 232 2.37 20.02 -16.59
C LEU A 232 2.36 20.02 -18.12
N LEU A 233 2.16 18.85 -18.74
CA LEU A 233 2.02 18.73 -20.20
C LEU A 233 0.80 19.51 -20.72
N SER A 234 -0.33 19.45 -20.01
CA SER A 234 -1.52 20.22 -20.35
C SER A 234 -1.24 21.72 -20.32
N VAL A 235 -0.65 22.23 -19.24
CA VAL A 235 -0.28 23.65 -19.10
C VAL A 235 0.72 24.08 -20.16
N LEU A 236 1.74 23.25 -20.47
CA LEU A 236 2.75 23.54 -21.49
C LEU A 236 2.13 23.67 -22.90
N VAL A 237 1.15 22.82 -23.23
CA VAL A 237 0.45 22.89 -24.53
C VAL A 237 -0.49 24.11 -24.60
N TYR A 238 -1.19 24.44 -23.52
CA TYR A 238 -2.12 25.57 -23.49
C TYR A 238 -1.43 26.93 -23.41
N ILE A 239 -0.29 27.01 -22.69
CA ILE A 239 0.45 28.26 -22.45
C ILE A 239 1.88 28.15 -23.01
N PRO A 240 2.04 28.25 -24.34
CA PRO A 240 3.35 28.13 -24.98
C PRO A 240 4.33 29.24 -24.60
N ALA A 241 3.84 30.35 -24.04
CA ALA A 241 4.68 31.44 -23.51
C ALA A 241 5.68 30.95 -22.45
N ILE A 242 5.31 29.96 -21.63
CA ILE A 242 6.20 29.38 -20.62
C ILE A 242 7.42 28.72 -21.29
N ILE A 243 7.21 28.05 -22.42
CA ILE A 243 8.27 27.39 -23.19
C ILE A 243 9.25 28.42 -23.75
N THR A 244 8.75 29.57 -24.23
CA THR A 244 9.61 30.63 -24.79
C THR A 244 10.50 31.30 -23.75
N SER A 245 10.11 31.23 -22.48
CA SER A 245 10.88 31.76 -21.34
C SER A 245 11.95 30.79 -20.82
N LEU A 246 11.76 29.48 -21.04
CA LEU A 246 12.74 28.46 -20.72
C LEU A 246 13.85 28.48 -21.78
N ASP A 247 15.09 28.55 -21.30
CA ASP A 247 16.33 28.68 -22.09
C ASP A 247 16.24 27.97 -23.46
N LYS A 248 16.32 28.75 -24.55
CA LYS A 248 16.03 28.35 -25.95
C LYS A 248 16.81 27.13 -26.46
N ARG A 249 17.81 26.68 -25.69
CA ARG A 249 18.67 25.53 -25.99
C ARG A 249 18.20 24.21 -25.38
N ARG A 250 17.35 24.23 -24.34
CA ARG A 250 16.90 23.01 -23.64
C ARG A 250 15.47 22.65 -24.06
N MET A 251 15.36 21.54 -24.78
CA MET A 251 14.07 20.94 -25.12
C MET A 251 13.41 20.41 -23.85
N THR A 252 12.22 20.92 -23.53
CA THR A 252 11.50 20.52 -22.30
C THR A 252 11.19 19.02 -22.29
N TRP A 253 10.85 18.44 -23.43
CA TRP A 253 10.58 16.99 -23.51
C TRP A 253 11.81 16.14 -23.18
N ASP A 254 13.03 16.54 -23.59
CA ASP A 254 14.26 15.79 -23.28
C ASP A 254 14.46 15.69 -21.77
N THR A 255 14.23 16.82 -21.06
CA THR A 255 14.33 16.86 -19.61
C THR A 255 13.24 16.05 -18.93
N LEU A 256 12.01 16.10 -19.45
CA LEU A 256 10.88 15.32 -18.93
C LEU A 256 11.10 13.82 -19.12
N PHE A 257 11.60 13.40 -20.28
CA PHE A 257 11.91 12.01 -20.58
C PHE A 257 13.01 11.46 -19.67
N PHE A 258 14.07 12.24 -19.43
CA PHE A 258 15.12 11.87 -18.49
C PHE A 258 14.60 11.78 -17.05
N LEU A 259 13.85 12.79 -16.59
CA LEU A 259 13.26 12.82 -15.26
C LEU A 259 12.32 11.61 -15.04
N ARG A 260 11.48 11.29 -16.02
CA ARG A 260 10.58 10.14 -15.98
C ARG A 260 11.34 8.82 -15.91
N SER A 261 12.36 8.64 -16.74
CA SER A 261 13.18 7.43 -16.75
C SER A 261 13.90 7.24 -15.41
N LEU A 262 14.46 8.33 -14.86
CA LEU A 262 15.07 8.35 -13.54
C LEU A 262 14.06 8.02 -12.44
N PHE A 263 12.86 8.61 -12.48
CA PHE A 263 11.79 8.35 -11.54
C PHE A 263 11.37 6.87 -11.56
N PHE A 264 11.19 6.27 -12.74
CA PHE A 264 10.84 4.85 -12.86
C PHE A 264 11.93 3.95 -12.27
N ALA A 265 13.20 4.25 -12.54
CA ALA A 265 14.33 3.52 -11.95
C ALA A 265 14.33 3.63 -10.42
N LEU A 266 14.09 4.83 -9.87
CA LEU A 266 14.04 5.07 -8.42
C LEU A 266 12.87 4.35 -7.76
N VAL A 267 11.67 4.38 -8.36
CA VAL A 267 10.49 3.71 -7.83
C VAL A 267 10.66 2.19 -7.83
N LEU A 268 11.19 1.61 -8.91
CA LEU A 268 11.50 0.18 -8.98
C LEU A 268 12.60 -0.19 -7.99
N GLY A 269 13.64 0.63 -7.86
CA GLY A 269 14.70 0.46 -6.87
C GLY A 269 14.19 0.53 -5.43
N ALA A 270 13.26 1.45 -5.14
CA ALA A 270 12.62 1.58 -3.83
C ALA A 270 11.67 0.40 -3.54
N ALA A 271 10.91 -0.06 -4.55
CA ALA A 271 10.06 -1.25 -4.44
C ALA A 271 10.91 -2.48 -4.10
N TRP A 272 12.04 -2.64 -4.79
CA TRP A 272 13.03 -3.68 -4.52
C TRP A 272 13.66 -3.58 -3.13
N TRP A 273 14.09 -2.38 -2.75
CA TRP A 273 14.64 -2.11 -1.43
C TRP A 273 13.63 -2.44 -0.32
N SER A 274 12.34 -2.17 -0.54
CA SER A 274 11.28 -2.52 0.41
C SER A 274 11.17 -4.03 0.65
N VAL A 275 11.49 -4.84 -0.36
CA VAL A 275 11.50 -6.31 -0.26
C VAL A 275 12.75 -6.81 0.47
N ILE A 276 13.93 -6.26 0.19
CA ILE A 276 15.19 -6.66 0.84
C ILE A 276 15.24 -6.21 2.30
N SER A 277 14.75 -5.01 2.60
CA SER A 277 14.91 -4.38 3.91
C SER A 277 14.09 -5.02 5.02
N GLU A 278 13.30 -6.06 4.73
CA GLU A 278 12.67 -6.90 5.74
C GLU A 278 13.70 -7.90 6.29
N PRO A 279 14.23 -7.68 7.51
CA PRO A 279 15.20 -8.60 8.08
C PRO A 279 14.59 -9.99 8.22
N PRO A 280 15.34 -11.06 7.90
CA PRO A 280 14.87 -12.41 8.14
C PRO A 280 14.51 -12.57 9.62
N LYS A 281 13.26 -12.94 9.90
CA LYS A 281 12.72 -13.18 11.26
C LYS A 281 13.59 -14.12 12.12
N ASN A 282 14.48 -14.88 11.49
CA ASN A 282 15.37 -15.85 12.11
C ASN A 282 16.64 -15.24 12.76
N PHE A 283 16.94 -13.96 12.53
CA PHE A 283 18.14 -13.30 13.08
C PHE A 283 17.87 -12.15 14.05
N LEU A 284 16.59 -11.85 14.35
CA LEU A 284 16.28 -10.85 15.36
C LEU A 284 16.38 -11.47 16.76
N SER A 285 17.13 -10.79 17.63
CA SER A 285 17.19 -11.07 19.06
C SER A 285 15.78 -11.16 19.66
N PRO A 286 15.58 -12.01 20.69
CA PRO A 286 14.26 -12.25 21.29
C PRO A 286 13.54 -10.96 21.75
N THR A 287 14.29 -9.92 22.13
CA THR A 287 13.74 -8.62 22.54
C THR A 287 13.06 -7.85 21.40
N HIS A 288 13.58 -7.91 20.18
CA HIS A 288 12.95 -7.26 19.01
C HIS A 288 11.73 -8.03 18.49
N LYS A 289 11.66 -9.35 18.73
CA LYS A 289 10.46 -10.14 18.41
C LYS A 289 9.28 -9.71 19.28
N LEU A 290 9.53 -9.42 20.56
CA LEU A 290 8.54 -8.94 21.52
C LEU A 290 7.99 -7.55 21.14
N GLY A 291 8.84 -6.61 20.73
CA GLY A 291 8.39 -5.28 20.30
C GLY A 291 7.50 -5.32 19.04
N LEU A 292 7.82 -6.20 18.07
CA LEU A 292 7.00 -6.37 16.87
C LEU A 292 5.68 -7.09 17.16
N SER A 293 5.68 -8.08 18.06
CA SER A 293 4.43 -8.77 18.45
C SER A 293 3.51 -7.84 19.22
N LEU A 294 4.04 -7.00 20.12
CA LEU A 294 3.27 -6.02 20.88
C LEU A 294 2.58 -5.00 19.97
N ASN A 295 3.27 -4.46 18.96
CA ASN A 295 2.63 -3.56 18.00
C ASN A 295 1.52 -4.25 17.19
N SER A 296 1.70 -5.53 16.83
CA SER A 296 0.65 -6.26 16.12
C SER A 296 -0.56 -6.56 17.02
N LEU A 297 -0.32 -6.83 18.30
CA LEU A 297 -1.37 -6.99 19.30
C LEU A 297 -2.12 -5.68 19.54
N GLY A 298 -1.40 -4.55 19.60
CA GLY A 298 -2.01 -3.22 19.71
C GLY A 298 -3.00 -2.94 18.58
N VAL A 299 -2.61 -3.19 17.33
CA VAL A 299 -3.50 -2.97 16.17
C VAL A 299 -4.73 -3.89 16.22
N HIS A 300 -4.58 -5.14 16.65
CA HIS A 300 -5.72 -6.05 16.82
C HIS A 300 -6.64 -5.64 17.96
N LEU A 301 -6.07 -5.17 19.08
CA LEU A 301 -6.82 -4.62 20.20
C LEU A 301 -7.58 -3.36 19.79
N ASP A 302 -6.96 -2.44 19.06
CA ASP A 302 -7.63 -1.24 18.53
C ASP A 302 -8.78 -1.63 17.59
N GLY A 303 -8.58 -2.64 16.74
CA GLY A 303 -9.63 -3.19 15.88
C GLY A 303 -10.80 -3.76 16.68
N LEU A 304 -10.52 -4.51 17.76
CA LEU A 304 -11.55 -5.05 18.66
C LEU A 304 -12.27 -3.96 19.43
N VAL A 305 -11.55 -2.95 19.94
CA VAL A 305 -12.14 -1.80 20.64
C VAL A 305 -13.06 -1.02 19.71
N ASN A 306 -12.67 -0.80 18.45
CA ASN A 306 -13.53 -0.14 17.48
C ASN A 306 -14.78 -0.97 17.16
N ARG A 307 -14.67 -2.30 17.06
CA ARG A 307 -15.83 -3.19 16.90
C ARG A 307 -16.75 -3.15 18.12
N LEU A 308 -16.21 -3.18 19.33
CA LEU A 308 -16.98 -3.07 20.58
C LEU A 308 -17.69 -1.71 20.70
N ARG A 309 -17.04 -0.62 20.27
CA ARG A 309 -17.67 0.70 20.21
C ARG A 309 -18.82 0.73 19.20
N LEU A 310 -18.64 0.12 18.03
CA LEU A 310 -19.69 0.03 17.02
C LEU A 310 -20.87 -0.83 17.50
N THR A 311 -20.63 -1.97 18.15
CA THR A 311 -21.71 -2.80 18.70
C THR A 311 -22.43 -2.10 19.85
N ALA A 312 -21.71 -1.36 20.71
CA ALA A 312 -22.34 -0.54 21.75
C ALA A 312 -23.24 0.54 21.14
N LEU A 313 -22.76 1.26 20.12
CA LEU A 313 -23.57 2.25 19.40
C LEU A 313 -24.80 1.61 18.75
N GLN A 314 -24.62 0.46 18.08
CA GLN A 314 -25.73 -0.29 17.48
C GLN A 314 -26.77 -0.70 18.53
N ARG A 315 -26.34 -1.15 19.72
CA ARG A 315 -27.25 -1.45 20.83
C ARG A 315 -28.02 -0.21 21.27
N THR A 316 -27.36 0.94 21.39
CA THR A 316 -28.06 2.19 21.75
C THR A 316 -29.04 2.66 20.69
N THR A 317 -28.76 2.45 19.39
CA THR A 317 -29.70 2.79 18.32
C THR A 317 -30.91 1.86 18.31
N ILE A 318 -30.71 0.56 18.54
CA ILE A 318 -31.81 -0.42 18.65
C ILE A 318 -32.70 -0.07 19.85
N MET A 319 -32.12 0.32 20.99
CA MET A 319 -32.88 0.69 22.20
C MET A 319 -33.66 2.01 22.08
N LYS A 320 -33.31 2.87 21.11
CA LYS A 320 -34.06 4.11 20.85
C LYS A 320 -35.36 3.86 20.09
N ASP A 321 -35.45 2.78 19.32
CA ASP A 321 -36.66 2.41 18.62
C ASP A 321 -37.62 1.68 19.56
N LEU A 322 -38.85 2.20 19.65
CA LEU A 322 -39.90 1.63 20.51
C LEU A 322 -40.22 0.19 20.11
N HIS A 323 -40.25 -0.11 18.81
CA HIS A 323 -40.63 -1.44 18.31
C HIS A 323 -39.64 -2.51 18.77
N TYR A 324 -38.34 -2.30 18.53
CA TYR A 324 -37.30 -3.24 18.96
C TYR A 324 -37.19 -3.35 20.47
N ARG A 325 -37.38 -2.25 21.20
CA ARG A 325 -37.40 -2.28 22.67
C ARG A 325 -38.51 -3.19 23.20
N THR A 326 -39.72 -3.13 22.62
CA THR A 326 -40.82 -4.01 23.04
C THR A 326 -40.54 -5.48 22.76
N GLN A 327 -39.98 -5.82 21.59
CA GLN A 327 -39.60 -7.20 21.27
C GLN A 327 -38.52 -7.74 22.22
N ILE A 328 -37.51 -6.91 22.54
CA ILE A 328 -36.44 -7.31 23.47
C ILE A 328 -37.02 -7.52 24.88
N ASN A 329 -37.91 -6.64 25.35
CA ASN A 329 -38.56 -6.82 26.64
C ASN A 329 -39.40 -8.10 26.68
N GLN A 330 -40.21 -8.37 25.64
CA GLN A 330 -40.99 -9.60 25.52
C GLN A 330 -40.10 -10.85 25.50
N PHE A 331 -38.96 -10.79 24.83
CA PHE A 331 -37.99 -11.88 24.85
C PHE A 331 -37.47 -12.13 26.27
N TRP A 332 -37.03 -11.09 26.99
CA TRP A 332 -36.52 -11.25 28.36
C TRP A 332 -37.61 -11.67 29.35
N GLU A 333 -38.83 -11.16 29.22
CA GLU A 333 -39.99 -11.62 29.98
C GLU A 333 -40.28 -13.10 29.72
N ASN A 334 -40.19 -13.56 28.48
CA ASN A 334 -40.34 -14.97 28.14
C ASN A 334 -39.21 -15.83 28.74
N VAL A 335 -37.96 -15.37 28.71
CA VAL A 335 -36.84 -16.08 29.33
C VAL A 335 -37.00 -16.12 30.85
N GLU A 336 -37.44 -15.04 31.49
CA GLU A 336 -37.70 -15.00 32.93
C GLU A 336 -38.84 -15.94 33.32
N ASN A 337 -39.93 -15.95 32.54
CA ASN A 337 -41.04 -16.88 32.72
C ASN A 337 -40.57 -18.33 32.56
N GLN A 338 -39.81 -18.66 31.52
CA GLN A 338 -39.24 -20.01 31.33
C GLN A 338 -38.28 -20.40 32.46
N SER A 339 -37.44 -19.48 32.91
CA SER A 339 -36.54 -19.68 34.06
C SER A 339 -37.33 -19.94 35.35
N SER A 340 -38.40 -19.18 35.59
CA SER A 340 -39.28 -19.38 36.75
C SER A 340 -39.96 -20.75 36.69
N LEU A 341 -40.48 -21.15 35.53
CA LEU A 341 -41.09 -22.47 35.31
C LEU A 341 -40.08 -23.60 35.49
N ALA A 342 -38.88 -23.46 34.94
CA ALA A 342 -37.79 -24.41 35.12
C ALA A 342 -37.40 -24.52 36.60
N SER A 343 -37.27 -23.40 37.31
CA SER A 343 -36.94 -23.39 38.74
C SER A 343 -38.04 -23.97 39.64
N SER A 344 -39.31 -23.88 39.20
CA SER A 344 -40.45 -24.49 39.90
C SER A 344 -40.52 -26.01 39.74
N ASN A 345 -39.79 -26.58 38.77
CA ASN A 345 -39.76 -28.02 38.53
C ASN A 345 -39.05 -28.73 39.70
N PRO A 346 -39.70 -29.72 40.36
CA PRO A 346 -39.11 -30.41 41.51
C PRO A 346 -37.79 -31.12 41.20
N SER A 347 -37.61 -31.58 39.96
CA SER A 347 -36.34 -32.20 39.51
C SER A 347 -35.18 -31.19 39.53
N ILE A 348 -35.41 -29.95 39.11
CA ILE A 348 -34.39 -28.90 39.12
C ILE A 348 -34.14 -28.40 40.54
N LYS A 349 -35.18 -28.34 41.38
CA LYS A 349 -35.05 -28.00 42.81
C LYS A 349 -34.15 -29.00 43.54
N THR A 350 -34.37 -30.30 43.36
CA THR A 350 -33.48 -31.33 43.96
C THR A 350 -32.04 -31.24 43.47
N ILE A 351 -31.82 -30.90 42.20
CA ILE A 351 -30.47 -30.66 41.65
C ILE A 351 -29.85 -29.39 42.26
N LYS A 352 -30.61 -28.30 42.37
CA LYS A 352 -30.19 -27.04 42.99
C LYS A 352 -29.81 -27.24 44.46
N ASP A 353 -30.59 -28.04 45.19
CA ASP A 353 -30.32 -28.42 46.56
C ASP A 353 -29.07 -29.30 46.67
N LYS A 354 -28.89 -30.25 45.73
CA LYS A 354 -27.68 -31.09 45.64
C LYS A 354 -26.42 -30.29 45.29
N MET A 355 -26.57 -29.17 44.58
CA MET A 355 -25.49 -28.21 44.32
C MET A 355 -25.29 -27.17 45.44
N GLY A 356 -26.06 -27.25 46.54
CA GLY A 356 -25.92 -26.34 47.69
C GLY A 356 -26.46 -24.93 47.47
N LEU A 357 -27.23 -24.70 46.39
CA LEU A 357 -27.77 -23.38 46.00
C LEU A 357 -29.18 -23.13 46.56
N GLY A 358 -29.76 -24.08 47.30
CA GLY A 358 -31.17 -24.10 47.70
C GLY A 358 -31.59 -23.16 48.84
N ASN A 359 -30.67 -22.79 49.75
CA ASN A 359 -31.01 -22.14 51.02
C ASN A 359 -30.18 -20.88 51.34
N THR A 360 -29.93 -20.01 50.35
CA THR A 360 -29.67 -18.59 50.68
C THR A 360 -31.03 -17.90 50.76
N THR A 361 -31.72 -18.12 51.89
CA THR A 361 -32.72 -17.16 52.36
C THR A 361 -32.08 -15.78 52.28
N THR A 362 -32.83 -14.84 51.72
CA THR A 362 -32.59 -13.40 51.71
C THR A 362 -32.34 -12.91 53.14
N THR A 363 -31.15 -13.18 53.65
CA THR A 363 -30.57 -12.46 54.76
C THR A 363 -30.24 -11.13 54.13
N THR A 364 -31.05 -10.14 54.47
CA THR A 364 -30.92 -8.74 54.11
C THR A 364 -29.45 -8.36 53.96
N LEU A 365 -29.05 -7.88 52.78
CA LEU A 365 -27.68 -7.48 52.46
C LEU A 365 -27.11 -6.48 53.50
N SER A 366 -28.00 -5.78 54.23
CA SER A 366 -27.65 -4.93 55.37
C SER A 366 -27.02 -5.67 56.56
N ASP A 367 -27.34 -6.95 56.80
CA ASP A 367 -26.76 -7.74 57.90
C ASP A 367 -25.39 -8.34 57.56
N GLN A 368 -25.11 -8.55 56.26
CA GLN A 368 -23.77 -8.98 55.82
C GLN A 368 -22.78 -7.81 55.75
N ILE A 369 -23.23 -6.60 55.38
CA ILE A 369 -22.37 -5.41 55.37
C ILE A 369 -21.94 -5.04 56.79
N GLN A 370 -22.78 -5.21 57.81
CA GLN A 370 -22.37 -5.02 59.22
C GLN A 370 -21.42 -6.11 59.74
N LYS A 371 -21.31 -7.25 59.06
CA LYS A 371 -20.44 -8.37 59.49
C LYS A 371 -19.09 -8.41 58.76
N GLU A 372 -18.98 -7.77 57.59
CA GLU A 372 -17.71 -7.62 56.87
C GLU A 372 -16.82 -6.49 57.39
N GLU A 373 -17.36 -5.51 58.14
CA GLU A 373 -16.54 -4.44 58.75
C GLU A 373 -15.86 -4.87 60.07
N GLN A 374 -16.00 -6.13 60.50
CA GLN A 374 -15.48 -6.62 61.77
C GLN A 374 -14.70 -7.94 61.68
N ASP A 375 -14.23 -8.34 60.49
CA ASP A 375 -13.39 -9.54 60.33
C ASP A 375 -12.31 -9.34 59.26
N ASP A 376 -11.43 -8.37 59.51
CA ASP A 376 -10.14 -8.24 58.81
C ASP A 376 -9.16 -9.29 59.36
N GLY A 377 -9.28 -10.54 58.89
CA GLY A 377 -8.44 -11.65 59.32
C GLY A 377 -8.31 -12.78 58.30
N GLU A 378 -7.29 -12.71 57.45
CA GLU A 378 -6.58 -13.81 56.74
C GLU A 378 -7.30 -14.83 55.83
N ASP A 379 -8.64 -14.92 55.74
CA ASP A 379 -9.30 -15.97 54.94
C ASP A 379 -9.84 -15.53 53.55
N GLY A 380 -9.53 -14.31 53.11
CA GLY A 380 -10.09 -13.70 51.89
C GLY A 380 -9.66 -14.32 50.55
N GLN A 381 -8.61 -15.15 50.52
CA GLN A 381 -8.04 -15.65 49.27
C GLN A 381 -8.68 -16.97 48.80
N ALA A 382 -9.04 -17.88 49.71
CA ALA A 382 -9.68 -19.15 49.37
C ALA A 382 -11.15 -18.96 48.92
N ARG A 383 -11.85 -17.99 49.52
CA ARG A 383 -13.25 -17.66 49.19
C ARG A 383 -13.39 -17.04 47.79
N LYS A 384 -12.41 -16.25 47.34
CA LYS A 384 -12.38 -15.68 45.97
C LYS A 384 -12.23 -16.73 44.88
N VAL A 385 -11.45 -17.80 45.12
CA VAL A 385 -11.22 -18.87 44.12
C VAL A 385 -12.49 -19.72 43.94
N SER A 386 -13.18 -20.04 45.04
CA SER A 386 -14.43 -20.80 44.99
C SER A 386 -15.51 -20.04 44.20
N ASN A 387 -15.65 -18.74 44.42
CA ASN A 387 -16.68 -17.93 43.76
C ASN A 387 -16.46 -17.78 42.25
N HIS A 388 -15.20 -17.77 41.79
CA HIS A 388 -14.88 -17.78 40.37
C HIS A 388 -15.26 -19.10 39.68
N GLN A 389 -15.01 -20.23 40.34
CA GLN A 389 -15.33 -21.55 39.81
C GLN A 389 -16.84 -21.77 39.68
N THR A 390 -17.62 -21.32 40.67
CA THR A 390 -19.09 -21.39 40.62
C THR A 390 -19.65 -20.50 39.51
N ARG A 391 -19.04 -19.33 39.27
CA ARG A 391 -19.45 -18.41 38.19
C ARG A 391 -19.19 -18.99 36.80
N ASP A 392 -18.07 -19.67 36.62
CA ASP A 392 -17.72 -20.30 35.33
C ASP A 392 -18.58 -21.54 35.07
N GLN A 393 -18.95 -22.30 36.10
CA GLN A 393 -19.91 -23.40 35.99
C GLN A 393 -21.31 -22.91 35.62
N LEU A 394 -21.77 -21.80 36.22
CA LEU A 394 -23.06 -21.19 35.88
C LEU A 394 -23.08 -20.70 34.42
N ARG A 395 -21.97 -20.10 33.95
CA ARG A 395 -21.84 -19.62 32.57
C ARG A 395 -21.88 -20.75 31.55
N ASN A 396 -21.11 -21.82 31.78
CA ASN A 396 -21.15 -23.01 30.92
C ASN A 396 -22.53 -23.67 30.89
N TRP A 397 -23.25 -23.63 32.02
CA TRP A 397 -24.61 -24.17 32.08
C TRP A 397 -25.60 -23.31 31.27
N ILE A 398 -25.54 -21.98 31.41
CA ILE A 398 -26.36 -21.05 30.61
C ILE A 398 -26.12 -21.26 29.12
N ASP A 399 -24.86 -21.33 28.69
CA ASP A 399 -24.50 -21.52 27.27
C ASP A 399 -24.95 -22.91 26.74
N SER A 400 -25.08 -23.91 27.61
CA SER A 400 -25.57 -25.26 27.25
C SER A 400 -27.10 -25.34 27.13
N VAL A 401 -27.81 -24.53 27.93
CA VAL A 401 -29.28 -24.56 28.01
C VAL A 401 -29.90 -23.57 27.03
N PHE A 402 -29.23 -22.45 26.76
CA PHE A 402 -29.63 -21.45 25.79
C PHE A 402 -28.55 -21.33 24.70
N PRO A 403 -28.46 -22.31 23.78
CA PRO A 403 -27.57 -22.16 22.64
C PRO A 403 -27.97 -20.90 21.87
N ASP A 404 -26.99 -20.07 21.51
CA ASP A 404 -27.23 -18.85 20.74
C ASP A 404 -28.16 -19.16 19.56
N PRO A 405 -29.22 -18.37 19.33
CA PRO A 405 -30.10 -18.59 18.20
C PRO A 405 -29.25 -18.52 16.92
N SER A 406 -29.18 -19.63 16.19
CA SER A 406 -28.62 -19.63 14.85
C SER A 406 -29.43 -18.65 14.02
N PHE A 407 -28.83 -17.52 13.68
CA PHE A 407 -29.34 -16.67 12.62
C PHE A 407 -29.17 -17.43 11.32
N ASP A 408 -30.16 -18.27 10.98
CA ASP A 408 -30.25 -18.89 9.67
C ASP A 408 -30.49 -17.77 8.65
N ASP A 409 -29.54 -17.66 7.72
CA ASP A 409 -29.54 -16.74 6.58
C ASP A 409 -30.81 -16.96 5.73
N PRO A 410 -31.69 -15.97 5.54
CA PRO A 410 -32.93 -16.14 4.77
C PRO A 410 -32.70 -16.05 3.24
N THR A 411 -31.63 -16.65 2.72
CA THR A 411 -31.31 -16.62 1.28
C THR A 411 -31.03 -18.00 0.70
N THR A 412 -32.03 -18.88 0.74
CA THR A 412 -32.08 -20.05 -0.13
C THR A 412 -33.52 -20.46 -0.41
N THR A 413 -34.22 -19.68 -1.23
CA THR A 413 -35.35 -20.19 -2.01
C THR A 413 -34.83 -20.73 -3.34
N PRO A 414 -35.00 -22.02 -3.67
CA PRO A 414 -34.77 -22.52 -5.01
C PRO A 414 -35.96 -22.15 -5.89
N ILE A 415 -35.73 -21.33 -6.92
CA ILE A 415 -36.66 -21.18 -8.04
C ILE A 415 -36.44 -22.39 -8.95
N SER A 416 -37.36 -23.34 -8.90
CA SER A 416 -37.51 -24.39 -9.91
C SER A 416 -38.29 -23.83 -11.10
N LEU A 417 -37.68 -23.94 -12.28
CA LEU A 417 -38.32 -23.90 -13.60
C LEU A 417 -38.06 -25.26 -14.25
#